data_AF-A0A838V3I0-F1
#
_entry.id   AF-A0A838V3I0-F1
#
_cell.length_a   1.000
_cell.length_b   1.000
_cell.length_c   1.000
_cell.angle_alpha   90.00
_cell.angle_beta   90.00
_cell.angle_gamma   90.00
#
_symmetry.space_group_name_H-M   'P 1'
#
loop_
_entity.id
_entity.type
_entity.pdbx_description
1 polymer ?
#
loop_
_entity_poly.entity_id
_entity_poly.type
_entity_poly.pdbx_seq_one_letter_code
_entity_poly.pdbx_strand_id
1 'polypeptide(L)'
;MEETDDSWTTKAQDAATESAVLRQLLDLHPSRVTSAELIRELAGETPEFAQRDAIDRAIRDLAGTGLVHRGDELLTPTRAALRFNELLNR
;
A
#
# COMPACT_ATOMS: atom_id res chain seq x y z
N MET A 1 -29.15 9.66 20.63
CA MET A 1 -28.01 10.19 19.86
C MET A 1 -27.07 9.01 19.71
N GLU A 2 -27.27 8.27 18.62
CA GLU A 2 -26.57 7.02 18.35
C GLU A 2 -25.31 7.41 17.58
N GLU A 3 -24.17 7.34 18.25
CA GLU A 3 -22.85 7.65 17.69
C GLU A 3 -22.45 6.44 16.83
N THR A 4 -22.94 6.40 15.59
CA THR A 4 -22.63 5.34 14.63
C THR A 4 -21.16 5.42 14.21
N ASP A 5 -20.35 4.54 14.80
CA ASP A 5 -19.31 3.68 14.21
C ASP A 5 -18.65 4.10 12.87
N ASP A 6 -18.21 5.35 12.74
CA ASP A 6 -17.38 5.78 11.60
C ASP A 6 -15.97 5.14 11.63
N SER A 7 -15.54 4.65 12.79
CA SER A 7 -14.19 4.12 13.01
C SER A 7 -13.94 2.77 12.33
N TRP A 8 -14.95 1.89 12.22
CA TRP A 8 -14.78 0.58 11.59
C TRP A 8 -14.58 0.70 10.08
N THR A 9 -15.32 1.62 9.45
CA THR A 9 -15.25 1.92 8.02
C THR A 9 -13.86 2.42 7.61
N THR A 10 -13.25 3.28 8.43
CA THR A 10 -11.88 3.77 8.18
C THR A 10 -10.86 2.65 8.24
N LYS A 11 -10.93 1.76 9.25
CA LYS A 11 -9.96 0.65 9.38
C LYS A 11 -10.05 -0.34 8.22
N ALA A 12 -11.26 -0.66 7.77
CA ALA A 12 -11.46 -1.52 6.60
C ALA A 12 -10.93 -0.87 5.31
N GLN A 13 -11.14 0.45 5.17
CA GLN A 13 -10.62 1.22 4.04
C GLN A 13 -9.09 1.33 4.04
N ASP A 14 -8.48 1.51 5.21
CA ASP A 14 -7.02 1.52 5.36
C ASP A 14 -6.45 0.14 4.99
N ALA A 15 -7.02 -0.95 5.50
CA ALA A 15 -6.60 -2.31 5.16
C ALA A 15 -6.76 -2.62 3.65
N ALA A 16 -7.82 -2.12 3.02
CA ALA A 16 -8.00 -2.23 1.58
C ALA A 16 -6.92 -1.47 0.79
N THR A 17 -6.56 -0.27 1.26
CA THR A 17 -5.50 0.56 0.66
C THR A 17 -4.13 -0.10 0.82
N GLU A 18 -3.79 -0.60 2.02
CA GLU A 18 -2.58 -1.37 2.26
C GLU A 18 -2.50 -2.60 1.35
N SER A 19 -3.58 -3.35 1.23
CA SER A 19 -3.65 -4.52 0.36
C SER A 19 -3.43 -4.16 -1.11
N ALA A 20 -4.02 -3.05 -1.58
CA ALA A 20 -3.83 -2.57 -2.95
C ALA A 20 -2.38 -2.15 -3.22
N VAL A 21 -1.78 -1.39 -2.30
CA VAL A 21 -0.37 -0.98 -2.36
C VAL A 21 0.56 -2.20 -2.42
N LEU A 22 0.40 -3.14 -1.48
CA LEU A 22 1.27 -4.31 -1.40
C LEU A 22 1.13 -5.19 -2.65
N ARG A 23 -0.10 -5.43 -3.11
CA ARG A 23 -0.34 -6.23 -4.34
C ARG A 23 0.33 -5.60 -5.54
N GLN A 24 0.18 -4.29 -5.75
CA GLN A 24 0.81 -3.60 -6.86
C GLN A 24 2.35 -3.73 -6.82
N LEU A 25 2.96 -3.60 -5.65
CA LEU A 25 4.41 -3.77 -5.49
C LEU A 25 4.87 -5.22 -5.75
N LEU A 26 4.06 -6.22 -5.39
CA LEU A 26 4.33 -7.62 -5.68
C LEU A 26 4.21 -7.93 -7.18
N ASP A 27 3.21 -7.39 -7.85
CA ASP A 27 2.97 -7.59 -9.28
C ASP A 27 4.05 -6.95 -10.15
N LEU A 28 4.57 -5.79 -9.72
CA LEU A 28 5.66 -5.09 -10.42
C LEU A 28 7.04 -5.73 -10.19
N HIS A 29 7.22 -6.51 -9.12
CA HIS A 29 8.52 -7.09 -8.77
C HIS A 29 9.06 -8.00 -9.89
N PRO A 30 10.34 -7.85 -10.31
CA PRO A 30 11.44 -7.17 -9.62
C PRO A 30 11.61 -5.66 -9.93
N SER A 31 10.71 -5.07 -10.72
CA SER A 31 10.73 -3.64 -11.00
C SER A 31 10.47 -2.85 -9.72
N ARG A 32 11.13 -1.70 -9.60
CA ARG A 32 10.99 -0.79 -8.46
C ARG A 32 10.30 0.48 -8.94
N VAL A 33 9.46 1.04 -8.08
CA VAL A 33 8.72 2.28 -8.37
C VAL A 33 8.91 3.28 -7.25
N THR A 34 8.79 4.55 -7.59
CA THR A 34 8.69 5.64 -6.63
C THR A 34 7.30 5.70 -6.01
N SER A 35 7.15 6.39 -4.87
CA SER A 35 5.82 6.67 -4.30
C SER A 35 4.93 7.41 -5.29
N ALA A 36 5.48 8.36 -6.07
CA ALA A 36 4.73 9.14 -7.05
C ALA A 36 4.19 8.26 -8.19
N GLU A 37 5.01 7.34 -8.70
CA GLU A 37 4.58 6.39 -9.74
C GLU A 37 3.51 5.43 -9.21
N LEU A 38 3.67 4.94 -7.99
CA LEU A 38 2.68 4.06 -7.36
C LEU A 38 1.35 4.77 -7.11
N ILE A 39 1.38 6.03 -6.65
CA ILE A 39 0.18 6.87 -6.49
C ILE A 39 -0.51 7.05 -7.84
N ARG A 40 0.25 7.34 -8.90
CA ARG A 40 -0.29 7.51 -10.25
C ARG A 40 -0.96 6.23 -10.76
N GLU A 41 -0.35 5.08 -10.47
CA GLU A 41 -0.88 3.78 -10.88
C GLU A 41 -2.19 3.44 -10.15
N LEU A 42 -2.27 3.72 -8.84
CA LEU A 42 -3.41 3.33 -8.01
C LEU A 42 -4.58 4.33 -8.05
N ALA A 43 -4.30 5.63 -8.24
CA ALA A 43 -5.28 6.70 -8.12
C ALA A 43 -5.34 7.62 -9.36
N GLY A 44 -4.58 7.35 -10.41
CA GLY A 44 -4.56 8.09 -11.67
C GLY A 44 -3.62 9.30 -11.69
N GLU A 45 -3.65 10.06 -12.79
CA GLU A 45 -2.74 11.22 -13.02
C GLU A 45 -3.03 12.42 -12.09
N THR A 46 -4.29 12.60 -11.68
CA THR A 46 -4.72 13.73 -10.85
C THR A 46 -5.47 13.26 -9.60
N PRO A 47 -4.81 12.55 -8.67
CA PRO A 47 -5.47 12.02 -7.50
C PRO A 47 -5.77 13.12 -6.49
N GLU A 48 -6.91 13.00 -5.82
CA GLU A 48 -7.30 13.90 -4.73
C GLU A 48 -6.34 13.78 -3.55
N PHE A 49 -6.25 14.84 -2.73
CA PHE A 49 -5.37 14.86 -1.57
C PHE A 49 -5.59 13.67 -0.63
N ALA A 50 -6.86 13.32 -0.36
CA ALA A 50 -7.22 12.19 0.50
C ALA A 50 -6.73 10.84 -0.05
N GLN A 51 -6.76 10.65 -1.37
CA GLN A 51 -6.29 9.43 -2.01
C GLN A 51 -4.75 9.32 -1.92
N ARG A 52 -4.05 10.42 -2.19
CA ARG A 52 -2.58 10.48 -2.05
C ARG A 52 -2.16 10.18 -0.62
N ASP A 53 -2.79 10.85 0.35
CA ASP A 53 -2.49 10.68 1.77
C ASP A 53 -2.78 9.24 2.25
N ALA A 54 -3.88 8.64 1.80
CA ALA A 54 -4.19 7.24 2.12
C ALA A 54 -3.12 6.27 1.58
N ILE A 55 -2.64 6.48 0.35
CA ILE A 55 -1.59 5.64 -0.24
C ILE A 55 -0.25 5.85 0.47
N ASP A 56 0.14 7.11 0.76
CA ASP A 56 1.38 7.41 1.49
C ASP A 56 1.36 6.83 2.91
N ARG A 57 0.20 6.88 3.58
CA ARG A 57 -0.01 6.25 4.88
C ARG A 57 0.13 4.74 4.81
N ALA A 58 -0.54 4.10 3.84
CA ALA A 58 -0.40 2.66 3.62
C ALA A 58 1.05 2.23 3.35
N ILE A 59 1.81 3.00 2.56
CA ILE A 59 3.24 2.75 2.33
C ILE A 59 4.02 2.82 3.65
N ARG A 60 3.74 3.84 4.48
CA ARG A 60 4.39 4.00 5.79
C ARG A 60 4.07 2.84 6.73
N ASP A 61 2.83 2.40 6.77
CA ASP A 61 2.39 1.34 7.69
C ASP A 61 2.93 -0.03 7.25
N LEU A 62 2.93 -0.31 5.94
CA LEU A 62 3.59 -1.49 5.37
C LEU A 62 5.10 -1.49 5.57
N ALA A 63 5.74 -0.32 5.56
CA ALA A 63 7.15 -0.18 5.91
C ALA A 63 7.39 -0.43 7.40
N GLY A 64 6.51 0.10 8.26
CA GLY A 64 6.56 -0.12 9.71
C GLY A 64 6.39 -1.59 10.10
N THR A 65 5.68 -2.38 9.31
CA THR A 65 5.51 -3.83 9.50
C THR A 65 6.59 -4.68 8.83
N GLY A 66 7.48 -4.08 8.03
CA GLY A 66 8.55 -4.79 7.32
C GLY A 66 8.09 -5.56 6.08
N LEU A 67 6.90 -5.25 5.54
CA LEU A 67 6.41 -5.84 4.28
C LEU A 67 6.91 -5.07 3.05
N VAL A 68 7.17 -3.77 3.21
CA VAL A 68 7.76 -2.91 2.20
C VAL A 68 9.06 -2.32 2.71
N HIS A 69 10.11 -2.33 1.90
CA HIS A 69 11.30 -1.54 2.14
C HIS A 69 11.21 -0.25 1.33
N ARG A 70 11.26 0.88 2.05
CA ARG A 70 11.33 2.23 1.49
C ARG A 70 12.80 2.67 1.49
N GLY A 71 13.43 2.63 0.32
CA GLY A 71 14.71 3.32 0.10
C GLY A 71 14.50 4.83 -0.06
N ASP A 72 15.54 5.56 -0.43
CA ASP A 72 15.48 7.03 -0.55
C ASP A 72 14.37 7.49 -1.50
N GLU A 73 14.24 6.84 -2.66
CA GLU A 73 13.21 7.17 -3.66
C GLU A 73 12.38 5.98 -4.12
N LEU A 74 12.86 4.75 -3.89
CA LEU A 74 12.28 3.52 -4.45
C LEU A 74 11.64 2.64 -3.38
N LEU A 75 10.46 2.12 -3.72
CA LEU A 75 9.72 1.14 -2.95
C LEU A 75 10.00 -0.26 -3.48
N THR A 76 10.19 -1.21 -2.56
CA THR A 76 10.39 -2.62 -2.89
C THR A 76 9.66 -3.52 -1.90
N PRO A 77 8.99 -4.59 -2.34
CA PRO A 77 8.48 -5.60 -1.41
C PRO A 77 9.68 -6.29 -0.73
N THR A 78 9.55 -6.59 0.56
CA THR A 78 10.61 -7.32 1.28
C THR A 78 10.60 -8.80 0.91
N ARG A 79 11.69 -9.50 1.27
CA ARG A 79 11.79 -10.96 1.12
C ARG A 79 10.66 -11.70 1.85
N ALA A 80 10.20 -11.17 2.99
CA ALA A 80 9.10 -11.76 3.74
C ALA A 80 7.78 -11.65 2.96
N ALA A 81 7.48 -10.48 2.38
CA ALA A 81 6.29 -10.26 1.56
C ALA A 81 6.29 -11.15 0.31
N LEU A 82 7.42 -11.23 -0.41
CA LEU A 82 7.56 -12.11 -1.58
C LEU A 82 7.34 -13.58 -1.21
N ARG A 83 7.98 -14.04 -0.12
CA ARG A 83 7.84 -15.43 0.32
C ARG A 83 6.41 -15.76 0.74
N PHE A 84 5.74 -14.85 1.43
CA PHE A 84 4.34 -15.03 1.81
C PHE A 84 3.44 -15.15 0.56
N ASN A 85 3.62 -14.27 -0.43
CA ASN A 85 2.88 -14.31 -1.69
C ASN A 85 3.08 -15.63 -2.45
N GLU A 86 4.33 -16.13 -2.52
CA GLU A 86 4.65 -17.44 -3.12
C GLU A 86 3.97 -18.62 -2.42
N LEU A 87 3.68 -18.51 -1.11
CA LEU A 87 3.04 -19.58 -0.34
C LEU A 87 1.52 -19.59 -0.52
N LEU A 88 0.91 -18.42 -0.70
CA LEU A 88 -0.54 -18.28 -0.92
C LEU A 88 -0.97 -18.60 -2.35
N ASN A 89 -0.14 -18.31 -3.36
CA ASN A 89 -0.44 -18.53 -4.77
C ASN A 89 -0.05 -19.93 -5.27
N ARG A 90 -0.17 -20.95 -4.42
CA ARG A 90 0.09 -22.36 -4.77
C ARG A 90 -1.18 -23.12 -5.12
#